data_AF-A0A352PKI2-F1
#
_entry.id   AF-A0A352PKI2-F1
#
_cell.length_a   1.000
_cell.length_b   1.000
_cell.length_c   1.000
_cell.angle_alpha   90.00
_cell.angle_beta   90.00
_cell.angle_gamma   90.00
#
_symmetry.space_group_name_H-M   'P 1'
#
loop_
_entity.id
_entity.type
_entity.pdbx_description
1 polymer ?
#
loop_
_entity_poly.entity_id
_entity_poly.type
_entity_poly.pdbx_seq_one_letter_code
_entity_poly.pdbx_strand_id
1 'polypeptide(L)'
;MIKEYGTPVNGDNKDKIPKADNRDEKSEINEITLDESKRELLTKKMAEYKARVESAEQSGEYWNANAQDFWKSYYDSLAKLTTAELLLADGKVNKQTIDKYLNNTSKEHLDEIFSVKENKPVNIFQNHARIFVNAVKNAFRVVDSYNK
;
A
#
# COMPACT_ATOMS: atom_id res chain seq x y z
N MET A 1 27.04 54.99 -23.13
CA MET A 1 26.84 53.54 -23.36
C MET A 1 25.89 53.03 -22.30
N ILE A 2 24.65 52.75 -22.68
CA ILE A 2 23.61 52.22 -21.80
C ILE A 2 23.70 50.69 -21.92
N LYS A 3 23.93 49.99 -20.80
CA LYS A 3 23.84 48.54 -20.74
C LYS A 3 22.38 48.18 -20.50
N GLU A 4 21.73 47.63 -21.51
CA GLU A 4 20.42 46.99 -21.39
C GLU A 4 20.57 45.72 -20.55
N TYR A 5 20.02 45.74 -19.34
CA TYR A 5 19.85 44.53 -18.53
C TYR A 5 18.49 43.93 -18.87
N GLY A 6 18.55 42.72 -19.43
CA GLY A 6 17.41 41.94 -19.87
C GLY A 6 16.41 41.63 -18.77
N THR A 7 15.19 41.46 -19.25
CA THR A 7 13.93 41.06 -18.61
C THR A 7 14.10 40.00 -17.49
N PRO A 8 13.36 40.11 -16.37
CA PRO A 8 13.34 39.05 -15.37
C PRO A 8 12.72 37.78 -15.94
N VAL A 9 13.49 36.69 -15.93
CA VAL A 9 12.99 35.34 -16.19
C VAL A 9 12.15 34.94 -15.00
N ASN A 10 10.82 35.02 -15.13
CA ASN A 10 9.89 34.28 -14.29
C ASN A 10 10.21 32.79 -14.43
N GLY A 11 11.03 32.28 -13.52
CA GLY A 11 11.29 30.86 -13.36
C GLY A 11 10.10 30.18 -12.71
N ASP A 12 8.96 30.12 -13.43
CA ASP A 12 7.93 29.11 -13.20
C ASP A 12 8.51 27.73 -13.61
N ASN A 13 9.44 27.23 -12.80
CA ASN A 13 9.70 25.79 -12.72
C ASN A 13 8.55 25.24 -11.86
N LYS A 14 7.45 24.77 -12.45
CA LYS A 14 7.34 23.44 -13.08
C LYS A 14 8.06 22.34 -12.29
N ASP A 15 8.05 22.41 -10.96
CA ASP A 15 7.93 21.18 -10.18
C ASP A 15 6.52 20.66 -10.40
N LYS A 16 6.39 19.96 -11.53
CA LYS A 16 5.38 18.95 -11.76
C LYS A 16 5.45 18.01 -10.57
N ILE A 17 4.66 18.29 -9.53
CA ILE A 17 4.06 17.22 -8.76
C ILE A 17 3.48 16.32 -9.85
N PRO A 18 3.97 15.07 -10.02
CA PRO A 18 3.30 14.17 -10.94
C PRO A 18 1.86 14.16 -10.48
N LYS A 19 0.96 14.72 -11.31
CA LYS A 19 -0.46 14.58 -11.08
C LYS A 19 -0.64 13.10 -10.83
N ALA A 20 -1.10 12.74 -9.63
CA ALA A 20 -1.51 11.39 -9.35
C ALA A 20 -2.43 11.04 -10.53
N ASP A 21 -1.96 10.08 -11.30
CA ASP A 21 -2.57 9.63 -12.52
C ASP A 21 -3.88 9.00 -12.07
N ASN A 22 -4.93 9.83 -11.93
CA ASN A 22 -6.32 9.46 -11.70
C ASN A 22 -6.81 8.79 -12.99
N ARG A 23 -6.10 7.74 -13.42
CA ARG A 23 -6.69 6.74 -14.27
C ARG A 23 -7.81 6.16 -13.44
N ASP A 24 -9.01 6.49 -13.84
CA ASP A 24 -10.15 5.61 -13.81
C ASP A 24 -9.77 4.27 -14.48
N GLU A 25 -8.81 3.54 -13.90
CA GLU A 25 -8.67 2.10 -14.07
C GLU A 25 -10.00 1.58 -13.53
N LYS A 26 -10.91 1.23 -14.44
CA LYS A 26 -12.10 0.42 -14.15
C LYS A 26 -11.70 -0.55 -13.05
N SER A 27 -12.41 -0.50 -11.93
CA SER A 27 -12.07 -1.34 -10.79
C SER A 27 -12.33 -2.79 -11.20
N GLU A 28 -11.32 -3.45 -11.75
CA GLU A 28 -11.44 -4.83 -12.21
C GLU A 28 -11.63 -5.70 -10.98
N ILE A 29 -12.88 -6.11 -10.77
CA ILE A 29 -13.23 -7.11 -9.77
C ILE A 29 -12.78 -8.45 -10.36
N ASN A 30 -11.84 -9.09 -9.67
CA ASN A 30 -11.46 -10.46 -9.94
C ASN A 30 -12.37 -11.37 -9.13
N GLU A 31 -13.13 -12.21 -9.82
CA GLU A 31 -14.02 -13.20 -9.22
C GLU A 31 -13.42 -14.59 -9.45
N ILE A 32 -13.16 -15.31 -8.36
CA ILE A 32 -12.54 -16.64 -8.34
C ILE A 32 -13.45 -17.60 -7.59
N THR A 33 -13.80 -18.71 -8.25
CA THR A 33 -14.43 -19.85 -7.57
C THR A 33 -13.34 -20.73 -6.97
N LEU A 34 -13.28 -20.79 -5.64
CA LEU A 34 -12.35 -21.67 -4.91
C LEU A 34 -12.99 -23.03 -4.64
N ASP A 35 -12.38 -24.09 -5.16
CA ASP A 35 -12.65 -25.46 -4.70
C ASP A 35 -12.11 -25.70 -3.28
N GLU A 36 -12.50 -26.82 -2.67
CA GLU A 36 -12.13 -27.14 -1.28
C GLU A 36 -10.61 -27.19 -1.07
N SER A 37 -9.86 -27.75 -2.02
CA SER A 37 -8.39 -27.86 -1.90
C SER A 37 -7.73 -26.47 -1.93
N LYS A 38 -8.22 -25.58 -2.79
CA LYS A 38 -7.79 -24.19 -2.89
C LYS A 38 -8.17 -23.39 -1.65
N ARG A 39 -9.37 -23.62 -1.09
CA ARG A 39 -9.82 -23.02 0.18
C ARG A 39 -8.92 -23.43 1.35
N GLU A 40 -8.61 -24.72 1.48
CA GLU A 40 -7.71 -25.22 2.52
C GLU A 40 -6.30 -24.62 2.40
N LEU A 41 -5.75 -24.58 1.17
CA LEU A 41 -4.43 -24.01 0.92
C LEU A 41 -4.41 -22.51 1.23
N LEU A 42 -5.43 -21.77 0.79
CA LEU A 42 -5.55 -20.33 1.06
C LEU A 42 -5.72 -20.06 2.56
N THR A 43 -6.46 -20.90 3.28
CA THR A 43 -6.62 -20.79 4.74
C THR A 43 -5.28 -20.97 5.47
N LYS A 44 -4.47 -21.95 5.06
CA LYS A 44 -3.11 -22.13 5.60
C LYS A 44 -2.23 -20.91 5.32
N LYS A 45 -2.28 -20.38 4.09
CA LYS A 45 -1.53 -19.18 3.71
C LYS A 45 -2.00 -17.93 4.46
N MET A 46 -3.30 -17.78 4.68
CA MET A 46 -3.88 -16.70 5.47
C MET A 46 -3.32 -16.71 6.90
N ALA A 47 -3.20 -17.89 7.53
CA ALA A 47 -2.59 -18.00 8.85
C ALA A 47 -1.10 -17.58 8.86
N GLU A 48 -0.34 -17.93 7.81
CA GLU A 48 1.06 -17.46 7.66
C GLU A 48 1.14 -15.93 7.53
N TYR A 49 0.24 -15.31 6.76
CA TYR A 49 0.20 -13.85 6.62
C TYR A 49 -0.18 -13.17 7.92
N LYS A 50 -1.20 -13.70 8.62
CA LYS A 50 -1.63 -13.21 9.92
C LYS A 50 -0.51 -13.25 10.96
N ALA A 51 0.19 -14.37 11.08
CA ALA A 51 1.31 -14.50 12.02
C ALA A 51 2.43 -13.48 11.75
N ARG A 52 2.70 -13.14 10.47
CA ARG A 52 3.69 -12.12 10.12
C ARG A 52 3.24 -10.70 10.48
N VAL A 53 1.96 -10.39 10.24
CA VAL A 53 1.35 -9.11 10.64
C VAL A 53 1.44 -8.97 12.16
N GLU A 54 0.98 -9.96 12.92
CA GLU A 54 1.01 -9.96 14.39
C GLU A 54 2.45 -9.86 14.93
N SER A 55 3.41 -10.58 14.34
CA SER A 55 4.81 -10.50 14.75
C SER A 55 5.41 -9.11 14.52
N ALA A 56 5.06 -8.45 13.41
CA ALA A 56 5.49 -7.08 13.16
C ALA A 56 4.83 -6.12 14.15
N GLU A 57 3.54 -6.29 14.41
CA GLU A 57 2.77 -5.50 15.39
C GLU A 57 3.37 -5.59 16.79
N GLN A 58 3.75 -6.78 17.22
CA GLN A 58 4.38 -7.02 18.52
C GLN A 58 5.79 -6.42 18.63
N SER A 59 6.59 -6.45 17.55
CA SER A 59 7.94 -5.89 17.60
C SER A 59 7.95 -4.37 17.62
N GLY A 60 6.90 -3.74 17.05
CA GLY A 60 6.83 -2.29 16.90
C GLY A 60 7.89 -1.72 15.93
N GLU A 61 8.69 -2.57 15.28
CA GLU A 61 9.80 -2.13 14.42
C GLU A 61 9.30 -1.56 13.08
N TYR A 62 8.11 -1.96 12.65
CA TYR A 62 7.39 -1.34 11.54
C TYR A 62 6.96 0.11 11.82
N TRP A 63 7.20 0.65 13.03
CA TRP A 63 7.04 2.07 13.34
C TRP A 63 8.31 2.89 13.22
N ASN A 64 9.46 2.24 13.04
CA ASN A 64 10.71 2.96 12.90
C ASN A 64 10.74 3.65 11.52
N ALA A 65 10.75 4.99 11.53
CA ALA A 65 10.82 5.84 10.34
C ALA A 65 11.95 5.48 9.36
N ASN A 66 13.01 4.83 9.87
CA ASN A 66 14.18 4.44 9.10
C ASN A 66 14.17 2.96 8.71
N ALA A 67 13.16 2.19 9.11
CA ALA A 67 13.05 0.75 8.89
C ALA A 67 12.16 0.42 7.68
N GLN A 68 12.51 0.97 6.51
CA GLN A 68 11.72 0.81 5.28
C GLN A 68 11.46 -0.65 4.90
N ASP A 69 12.38 -1.57 5.20
CA ASP A 69 12.20 -2.99 4.88
C ASP A 69 11.16 -3.66 5.78
N PHE A 70 11.02 -3.20 7.04
CA PHE A 70 9.93 -3.63 7.91
C PHE A 70 8.58 -3.16 7.37
N TRP A 71 8.49 -1.92 6.90
CA TRP A 71 7.27 -1.40 6.26
C TRP A 71 6.87 -2.23 5.05
N LYS A 72 7.84 -2.56 4.17
CA LYS A 72 7.58 -3.40 3.01
C LYS A 72 7.02 -4.76 3.41
N SER A 73 7.66 -5.43 4.36
CA SER A 73 7.23 -6.76 4.82
C SER A 73 5.85 -6.74 5.49
N TYR A 74 5.60 -5.73 6.33
CA TYR A 74 4.32 -5.54 7.00
C TYR A 74 3.19 -5.30 6.00
N TYR A 75 3.30 -4.27 5.16
CA TYR A 75 2.25 -3.93 4.21
C TYR A 75 2.05 -5.01 3.14
N ASP A 76 3.12 -5.72 2.73
CA ASP A 76 2.99 -6.88 1.82
C ASP A 76 2.20 -8.03 2.48
N SER A 77 2.48 -8.33 3.75
CA SER A 77 1.76 -9.37 4.50
C SER A 77 0.31 -8.96 4.76
N LEU A 78 0.08 -7.71 5.14
CA LEU A 78 -1.26 -7.15 5.36
C LEU A 78 -2.09 -7.18 4.08
N ALA A 79 -1.54 -6.75 2.95
CA ALA A 79 -2.23 -6.79 1.66
C ALA A 79 -2.62 -8.22 1.25
N LYS A 80 -1.72 -9.18 1.46
CA LYS A 80 -1.98 -10.60 1.18
C LYS A 80 -3.00 -11.21 2.13
N LEU A 81 -2.98 -10.83 3.41
CA LEU A 81 -3.98 -11.22 4.40
C LEU A 81 -5.37 -10.73 3.95
N THR A 82 -5.53 -9.43 3.69
CA THR A 82 -6.81 -8.86 3.23
C THR A 82 -7.29 -9.51 1.93
N THR A 83 -6.37 -9.81 1.01
CA THR A 83 -6.71 -10.51 -0.24
C THR A 83 -7.25 -11.92 0.03
N ALA A 84 -6.59 -12.68 0.91
CA ALA A 84 -7.01 -14.02 1.27
C ALA A 84 -8.38 -14.02 1.96
N GLU A 85 -8.62 -13.07 2.86
CA GLU A 85 -9.91 -12.88 3.53
C GLU A 85 -11.04 -12.62 2.53
N LEU A 86 -10.85 -11.68 1.59
CA LEU A 86 -11.82 -11.36 0.55
C LEU A 86 -12.10 -12.55 -0.39
N LEU A 87 -11.06 -13.30 -0.75
CA LEU A 87 -11.20 -14.52 -1.57
C LEU A 87 -11.98 -15.63 -0.84
N LEU A 88 -11.70 -15.86 0.45
CA LEU A 88 -12.37 -16.90 1.23
C LEU A 88 -13.84 -16.59 1.52
N ALA A 89 -14.14 -15.31 1.78
CA ALA A 89 -15.48 -14.84 2.13
C ALA A 89 -16.39 -14.75 0.91
N ASP A 90 -15.92 -14.11 -0.18
CA ASP A 90 -16.78 -13.68 -1.28
C ASP A 90 -16.32 -14.21 -2.65
N GLY A 91 -15.10 -14.76 -2.72
CA GLY A 91 -14.43 -15.07 -3.99
C GLY A 91 -14.09 -13.84 -4.82
N LYS A 92 -14.30 -12.63 -4.29
CA LYS A 92 -14.24 -11.37 -5.05
C LYS A 92 -13.19 -10.44 -4.47
N VAL A 93 -12.26 -10.01 -5.31
CA VAL A 93 -11.19 -9.09 -4.93
C VAL A 93 -11.11 -7.92 -5.89
N ASN A 94 -10.99 -6.73 -5.34
CA ASN A 94 -10.77 -5.50 -6.08
C ASN A 94 -9.54 -4.77 -5.54
N LYS A 95 -8.72 -4.28 -6.47
CA LYS A 95 -7.47 -3.56 -6.19
C LYS A 95 -7.70 -2.32 -5.33
N GLN A 96 -8.80 -1.61 -5.59
CA GLN A 96 -9.19 -0.42 -4.83
C GLN A 96 -9.62 -0.76 -3.40
N THR A 97 -10.19 -1.95 -3.15
CA THR A 97 -10.54 -2.38 -1.80
C THR A 97 -9.29 -2.58 -0.96
N ILE A 98 -8.29 -3.29 -1.51
CA ILE A 98 -7.02 -3.53 -0.83
C ILE A 98 -6.25 -2.22 -0.66
N ASP A 99 -6.19 -1.37 -1.69
CA ASP A 99 -5.52 -0.06 -1.60
C ASP A 99 -6.18 0.85 -0.55
N LYS A 100 -7.52 0.92 -0.51
CA LYS A 100 -8.25 1.68 0.53
C LYS A 100 -8.00 1.11 1.92
N TYR A 101 -7.98 -0.21 2.07
CA TYR A 101 -7.71 -0.87 3.34
C TYR A 101 -6.32 -0.48 3.87
N LEU A 102 -5.27 -0.66 3.05
CA LEU A 102 -3.90 -0.29 3.43
C LEU A 102 -3.75 1.20 3.74
N ASN A 103 -4.38 2.07 2.95
CA ASN A 103 -4.36 3.51 3.18
C ASN A 103 -5.05 3.89 4.50
N ASN A 104 -6.19 3.29 4.82
CA ASN A 104 -6.91 3.55 6.08
C ASN A 104 -6.13 3.04 7.29
N THR A 105 -5.65 1.79 7.25
CA THR A 105 -4.83 1.21 8.33
C THR A 105 -3.57 2.05 8.55
N SER A 106 -2.87 2.42 7.47
CA SER A 106 -1.70 3.30 7.60
C SER A 106 -2.06 4.66 8.19
N LYS A 107 -3.18 5.27 7.77
CA LYS A 107 -3.59 6.57 8.28
C LYS A 107 -3.91 6.52 9.78
N GLU A 108 -4.70 5.54 10.21
CA GLU A 108 -5.04 5.34 11.62
C GLU A 108 -3.78 5.24 12.49
N HIS A 109 -2.81 4.46 12.01
CA HIS A 109 -1.55 4.25 12.70
C HIS A 109 -0.59 5.44 12.66
N LEU A 110 -0.50 6.14 11.53
CA LEU A 110 0.32 7.34 11.42
C LEU A 110 -0.29 8.48 12.25
N ASP A 111 -1.62 8.60 12.29
CA ASP A 111 -2.32 9.55 13.15
C ASP A 111 -2.04 9.25 14.63
N GLU A 112 -2.01 7.98 15.05
CA GLU A 112 -1.57 7.58 16.40
C GLU A 112 -0.13 8.02 16.68
N ILE A 113 0.82 7.76 15.78
CA ILE A 113 2.24 8.11 15.97
C ILE A 113 2.48 9.62 15.98
N PHE A 114 1.86 10.36 15.04
CA PHE A 114 2.07 11.81 14.91
C PHE A 114 1.23 12.63 15.88
N SER A 115 0.15 12.07 16.45
CA SER A 115 -0.52 12.69 17.60
C SER A 115 0.37 12.75 18.84
N VAL A 116 1.35 11.84 18.93
CA VAL A 116 2.29 11.73 20.06
C VAL A 116 3.59 12.51 19.82
N LYS A 117 3.97 12.80 18.57
CA LYS A 117 5.25 13.45 18.23
C LYS A 117 5.05 14.61 17.24
N GLU A 118 5.24 15.85 17.70
CA GLU A 118 5.01 17.14 17.01
C GLU A 118 5.75 17.38 15.68
N ASN A 119 6.50 16.44 15.12
CA ASN A 119 7.23 16.64 13.86
C ASN A 119 6.60 15.82 12.72
N LYS A 120 5.88 16.50 11.83
CA LYS A 120 5.33 15.92 10.59
C LYS A 120 6.42 15.76 9.51
N PRO A 121 6.62 14.56 8.95
CA PRO A 121 7.53 14.35 7.85
C PRO A 121 6.73 14.05 6.59
N VAL A 122 6.56 15.06 5.74
CA VAL A 122 5.98 14.90 4.38
C VAL A 122 6.66 13.76 3.60
N ASN A 123 7.93 13.47 3.89
CA ASN A 123 8.69 12.37 3.29
C ASN A 123 8.24 10.95 3.71
N ILE A 124 7.60 10.75 4.87
CA ILE A 124 7.17 9.40 5.30
C ILE A 124 5.95 8.94 4.50
N PHE A 125 4.97 9.82 4.28
CA PHE A 125 3.78 9.51 3.47
C PHE A 125 4.13 9.16 2.02
N GLN A 126 5.07 9.89 1.40
CA GLN A 126 5.53 9.60 0.03
C GLN A 126 6.28 8.26 -0.06
N ASN A 127 7.07 7.91 0.96
CA ASN A 127 7.73 6.61 1.03
C ASN A 127 6.74 5.46 1.19
N HIS A 128 5.68 5.65 1.98
CA HIS A 128 4.62 4.65 2.16
C HIS A 128 3.79 4.42 0.90
N ALA A 129 3.46 5.47 0.13
CA ALA A 129 2.67 5.33 -1.09
C ALA A 129 3.33 4.35 -2.11
N ARG A 130 4.65 4.40 -2.29
CA ARG A 130 5.37 3.45 -3.16
C ARG A 130 5.34 2.02 -2.62
N ILE A 131 5.41 1.87 -1.30
CA ILE A 131 5.34 0.57 -0.63
C ILE A 131 3.95 -0.04 -0.83
N PHE A 132 2.88 0.76 -0.76
CA PHE A 132 1.49 0.29 -0.94
C PHE A 132 1.24 -0.20 -2.35
N VAL A 133 1.65 0.57 -3.36
CA VAL A 133 1.50 0.15 -4.76
C VAL A 133 2.16 -1.21 -5.01
N ASN A 134 3.33 -1.47 -4.40
CA ASN A 134 4.01 -2.76 -4.53
C ASN A 134 3.32 -3.87 -3.72
N ALA A 135 2.87 -3.58 -2.50
CA ALA A 135 2.12 -4.52 -1.68
C ALA A 135 0.82 -4.96 -2.36
N VAL A 136 0.04 -4.02 -2.90
CA VAL A 136 -1.18 -4.30 -3.68
C VAL A 136 -0.87 -5.16 -4.91
N LYS A 137 0.19 -4.84 -5.67
CA LYS A 137 0.62 -5.67 -6.81
C LYS A 137 0.97 -7.10 -6.39
N ASN A 138 1.67 -7.27 -5.28
CA ASN A 138 2.05 -8.60 -4.78
C ASN A 138 0.85 -9.38 -4.24
N ALA A 139 -0.12 -8.69 -3.61
CA ALA A 139 -1.40 -9.25 -3.21
C ALA A 139 -2.17 -9.82 -4.41
N PHE A 140 -2.19 -9.12 -5.54
CA PHE A 140 -2.86 -9.63 -6.75
C PHE A 140 -2.19 -10.87 -7.36
N ARG A 141 -0.90 -11.12 -7.09
CA ARG A 141 -0.29 -12.40 -7.45
C ARG A 141 -0.89 -13.58 -6.67
N VAL A 142 -1.46 -13.33 -5.48
CA VAL A 142 -2.26 -14.35 -4.76
C VAL A 142 -3.49 -14.67 -5.60
N VAL A 143 -4.27 -13.66 -5.98
CA VAL A 143 -5.44 -13.82 -6.88
C VAL A 143 -5.07 -14.62 -8.13
N ASP A 144 -4.00 -14.24 -8.84
CA ASP A 144 -3.52 -14.94 -10.05
C ASP A 144 -3.18 -16.41 -9.81
N SER A 145 -2.70 -16.75 -8.61
CA SER A 145 -2.31 -18.13 -8.27
C SER A 145 -3.51 -19.06 -8.04
N TYR A 146 -4.68 -18.51 -7.70
CA TYR A 146 -5.90 -19.28 -7.46
C TYR A 146 -6.90 -19.26 -8.64
N ASN A 147 -6.69 -18.36 -9.61
CA ASN A 147 -7.47 -18.29 -10.85
C ASN A 147 -7.05 -19.34 -11.91
N LYS A 148 -5.93 -20.04 -11.71
CA LYS A 148 -5.43 -21.12 -12.58
C LYS A 148 -5.94 -22.48 -12.12
#